data_AF-A0A4D8XNQ2-F1
#
_entry.id   AF-A0A4D8XNQ2-F1
#
_cell.length_a   1.000
_cell.length_b   1.000
_cell.length_c   1.000
_cell.angle_alpha   90.00
_cell.angle_beta   90.00
_cell.angle_gamma   90.00
#
_symmetry.space_group_name_H-M   'P 1'
#
loop_
_entity.id
_entity.type
_entity.pdbx_description
1 polymer ?
#
loop_
_entity_poly.entity_id
_entity_poly.type
_entity_poly.pdbx_seq_one_letter_code
_entity_poly.pdbx_strand_id
1 'polypeptide(L)' 'MRTEGVPAVAIHSGKEQSERLWVFEQFRHGDTKVLVSTNLMGRGVDVPKVNMVLNYDMPKNITEYIHRIGRTGR' A
#
# COMPACT_ATOMS: atom_id res chain seq x y z
N MET A 1 12.49 -3.70 -8.19
CA MET A 1 12.55 -3.05 -6.85
C MET A 1 13.55 -3.75 -5.94
N ARG A 2 13.32 -4.99 -5.48
CA ARG A 2 14.29 -5.70 -4.62
C ARG A 2 15.63 -6.01 -5.30
N THR A 3 15.60 -6.33 -6.60
CA THR A 3 16.80 -6.52 -7.44
C THR A 3 17.65 -5.24 -7.56
N GLU A 4 16.99 -4.08 -7.48
CA GLU A 4 17.62 -2.76 -7.52
C GLU A 4 18.03 -2.27 -6.11
N GLY A 5 17.99 -3.14 -5.10
CA GLY A 5 18.32 -2.80 -3.72
C GLY A 5 17.28 -1.95 -2.98
N VAL A 6 16.08 -1.75 -3.55
CA VAL A 6 15.00 -0.99 -2.89
C VAL A 6 14.22 -1.90 -1.93
N PRO A 7 14.22 -1.63 -0.62
CA PRO A 7 13.42 -2.38 0.34
C PRO A 7 11.93 -2.12 0.07
N ALA A 8 11.24 -3.17 -0.41
CA ALA A 8 9.84 -3.10 -0.77
C ALA A 8 9.08 -4.35 -0.33
N VAL A 9 7.84 -4.17 0.11
CA VAL A 9 6.90 -5.22 0.46
C VAL A 9 5.63 -5.11 -0.39
N ALA A 10 4.90 -6.22 -0.52
CA ALA A 10 3.73 -6.29 -1.40
C ALA A 10 2.50 -6.89 -0.70
N ILE A 11 1.32 -6.30 -0.94
CA ILE A 11 0.02 -6.78 -0.48
C ILE A 11 -0.92 -6.98 -1.69
N HIS A 12 -1.48 -8.18 -1.83
CA HIS A 12 -2.48 -8.53 -2.85
C HIS A 12 -3.46 -9.59 -2.33
N SER A 13 -4.54 -9.86 -3.09
CA SER A 13 -5.63 -10.77 -2.69
C SER A 13 -5.20 -12.23 -2.51
N GLY A 14 -4.14 -12.66 -3.19
CA GLY A 14 -3.56 -14.01 -3.03
C GLY A 14 -2.77 -14.25 -1.75
N LYS A 15 -2.63 -13.27 -0.85
CA LYS A 15 -1.98 -13.44 0.47
C LYS A 15 -3.01 -13.70 1.56
N GLU A 16 -2.66 -14.51 2.54
CA GLU A 16 -3.48 -14.73 3.72
C GLU A 16 -3.69 -13.43 4.51
N GLN A 17 -4.81 -13.33 5.23
CA GLN A 17 -5.13 -12.14 6.03
C GLN A 17 -4.04 -11.83 7.08
N SER A 18 -3.51 -12.86 7.74
CA SER A 18 -2.41 -12.79 8.71
C SER A 18 -1.16 -12.18 8.08
N GLU A 19 -0.78 -12.66 6.89
CA GLU A 19 0.38 -12.17 6.15
C GLU A 19 0.19 -10.71 5.73
N ARG A 20 -1.01 -10.35 5.24
CA ARG A 20 -1.34 -8.96 4.88
C ARG A 20 -1.19 -8.02 6.06
N LEU A 21 -1.69 -8.41 7.24
CA LEU A 21 -1.57 -7.63 8.48
C LEU A 21 -0.11 -7.50 8.92
N TRP A 22 0.66 -8.59 8.89
CA TRP A 22 2.08 -8.57 9.26
C TRP A 22 2.90 -7.63 8.36
N VAL A 23 2.74 -7.73 7.03
CA VAL A 23 3.41 -6.84 6.07
C VAL A 23 3.01 -5.38 6.29
N PHE A 24 1.75 -5.15 6.56
CA PHE A 24 1.22 -3.81 6.81
C PHE A 24 1.80 -3.18 8.08
N GLU A 25 1.93 -3.95 9.16
CA GLU A 25 2.58 -3.51 10.40
C GLU A 25 4.07 -3.18 10.20
N GLN A 26 4.80 -4.00 9.44
CA GLN A 26 6.19 -3.73 9.07
C GLN A 26 6.32 -2.39 8.31
N PHE A 27 5.41 -2.13 7.37
CA PHE A 27 5.38 -0.85 6.66
C PHE A 27 5.03 0.31 7.60
N ARG A 28 4.07 0.12 8.51
CA ARG A 28 3.64 1.14 9.48
C ARG A 28 4.74 1.52 10.47
N HIS A 29 5.56 0.57 10.90
CA HIS A 29 6.71 0.83 11.78
C HIS A 29 7.91 1.44 11.04
N GLY A 30 7.90 1.47 9.71
CA GLY A 30 8.98 2.02 8.89
C GLY A 30 10.09 1.02 8.56
N ASP A 31 9.92 -0.26 8.89
CA ASP A 31 10.87 -1.34 8.57
C ASP A 31 11.05 -1.49 7.05
N THR A 32 10.01 -1.12 6.29
CA THR A 32 10.06 -1.01 4.83
C THR A 32 9.51 0.34 4.37
N LYS A 33 10.23 1.00 3.45
CA LYS A 33 9.86 2.33 2.94
C LYS A 33 8.84 2.31 1.80
N VAL A 34 8.68 1.17 1.12
CA VAL A 34 7.82 1.04 -0.06
C VAL A 34 6.84 -0.10 0.12
N LEU A 35 5.55 0.22 0.00
CA LEU A 35 4.45 -0.74 -0.04
C LEU A 35 3.83 -0.73 -1.44
N VAL A 36 3.88 -1.88 -2.11
CA VAL A 36 3.22 -2.11 -3.40
C VAL A 36 1.90 -2.85 -3.16
N SER A 37 0.81 -2.41 -3.77
CA SER A 37 -0.45 -3.12 -3.64
C SER A 37 -1.37 -2.93 -4.83
N THR A 38 -2.05 -4.00 -5.21
CA THR A 38 -3.13 -3.94 -6.21
C THR A 38 -4.46 -3.51 -5.59
N ASN A 39 -4.61 -3.66 -4.26
CA ASN A 39 -5.75 -3.23 -3.46
C ASN A 39 -5.37 -3.29 -1.97
N LEU A 40 -5.29 -2.14 -1.31
CA LEU A 40 -4.98 -2.06 0.13
C LEU A 40 -6.20 -2.31 1.03
N MET A 41 -7.44 -2.25 0.49
CA MET A 41 -8.63 -2.07 1.32
C MET A 41 -9.72 -3.14 1.07
N GLY A 42 -9.88 -4.04 2.04
CA GLY A 42 -11.20 -4.35 2.59
C GLY A 42 -11.57 -3.27 3.61
N ARG A 43 -12.86 -3.03 3.85
CA ARG A 43 -13.32 -2.03 4.84
C ARG A 43 -12.66 -2.32 6.21
N GLY A 44 -12.06 -1.31 6.84
CA GLY A 44 -11.57 -1.39 8.23
C GLY A 44 -10.06 -1.33 8.45
N VAL A 45 -9.23 -1.29 7.40
CA VAL A 45 -7.78 -1.08 7.55
C VAL A 45 -7.46 0.39 7.28
N ASP A 46 -7.07 1.12 8.33
CA ASP A 46 -6.62 2.50 8.23
C ASP A 46 -5.16 2.55 7.75
N VAL A 47 -4.97 2.74 6.45
CA VAL A 47 -3.65 2.82 5.81
C VAL A 47 -2.91 4.06 6.34
N PRO A 48 -1.66 3.91 6.84
CA PRO A 48 -0.86 5.03 7.32
C PRO A 48 -0.79 6.15 6.29
N LYS A 49 -0.73 7.40 6.75
CA LYS A 49 -0.38 8.52 5.88
C LYS A 49 1.01 8.26 5.29
N VAL A 50 1.11 8.43 3.98
CA VAL A 50 2.37 8.30 3.23
C VAL A 50 2.73 9.64 2.60
N ASN A 51 4.02 9.88 2.39
CA ASN A 51 4.50 11.09 1.74
C ASN A 51 4.16 11.14 0.25
N MET A 52 4.04 9.97 -0.39
CA MET A 52 3.83 9.85 -1.83
C MET A 52 2.97 8.63 -2.14
N VAL A 53 2.06 8.78 -3.09
CA VAL A 53 1.30 7.69 -3.70
C VAL A 53 1.63 7.69 -5.19
N LEU A 54 2.06 6.53 -5.70
CA LEU A 54 2.33 6.31 -7.12
C LEU A 54 1.26 5.35 -7.68
N ASN A 55 0.44 5.85 -8.61
CA ASN A 55 -0.46 5.00 -9.37
C ASN A 55 0.31 4.40 -10.55
N TYR A 56 0.78 3.16 -10.41
CA TYR A 56 1.46 2.46 -11.50
C TYR A 56 0.47 2.09 -12.61
N ASP A 57 -0.64 1.46 -12.21
CA ASP A 57 -1.80 1.25 -13.07
C ASP A 57 -2.89 2.27 -12.75
N MET A 58 -3.49 2.84 -13.79
CA MET A 58 -4.56 3.82 -13.66
C MET A 58 -5.78 3.17 -12.97
N PRO A 59 -6.37 3.82 -11.94
CA PRO A 59 -7.57 3.34 -11.29
C PRO A 59 -8.75 3.21 -12.26
N LYS A 60 -9.69 2.31 -11.98
CA LYS A 60 -10.82 2.04 -12.89
C LYS A 60 -11.82 3.19 -12.95
N ASN A 61 -11.84 4.03 -11.92
CA ASN A 61 -12.71 5.20 -11.85
C ASN A 61 -12.10 6.28 -10.93
N ILE A 62 -12.67 7.48 -11.02
CA ILE A 62 -12.21 8.65 -10.27
C ILE A 62 -12.33 8.49 -8.75
N THR A 63 -13.35 7.78 -8.27
CA THR A 63 -13.55 7.54 -6.83
C THR A 63 -12.40 6.74 -6.24
N GLU A 64 -11.98 5.68 -6.94
CA GLU A 64 -10.82 4.87 -6.56
C GLU A 64 -9.52 5.70 -6.59
N TYR A 65 -9.35 6.54 -7.61
CA TYR A 65 -8.21 7.47 -7.69
C TYR A 65 -8.14 8.40 -6.48
N ILE A 66 -9.26 9.06 -6.14
CA ILE A 66 -9.35 9.98 -4.98
C ILE A 66 -9.02 9.22 -3.69
N HIS A 67 -9.55 8.01 -3.50
CA HIS A 67 -9.26 7.19 -2.31
C HIS A 67 -7.78 6.80 -2.19
N ARG A 68 -7.09 6.55 -3.32
CA ARG A 68 -5.67 6.23 -3.36
C ARG A 68 -4.81 7.45 -3.03
N ILE A 69 -5.03 8.59 -3.70
CA ILE A 69 -4.22 9.79 -3.47
C ILE A 69 -4.50 10.45 -2.11
N GLY A 70 -5.70 10.25 -1.55
CA GLY A 70 -6.07 10.73 -0.22
C GLY A 70 -5.23 10.13 0.93
N ARG A 71 -4.30 9.22 0.62
CA ARG A 71 -3.28 8.70 1.54
C ARG A 71 -2.07 9.62 1.67
N THR A 72 -1.96 10.62 0.80
CA THR A 72 -1.02 11.73 0.95
C THR A 72 -1.72 12.92 1.63
N GLY A 73 -1.15 13.43 2.73
CA GLY A 73 -1.55 14.69 3.37
C GLY A 73 -2.57 14.64 4.52
N ARG A 74 -2.13 14.97 5.74
CA ARG A 74 -2.07 16.35 6.29
C ARG A 74 -0.71 16.48 6.96
#